data_AF-A0A932YWD1-F1
#
_entry.id   AF-A0A932YWD1-F1
#
_cell.length_a   1.000
_cell.length_b   1.000
_cell.length_c   1.000
_cell.angle_alpha   90.00
_cell.angle_beta   90.00
_cell.angle_gamma   90.00
#
_symmetry.space_group_name_H-M   'P 1'
#
loop_
_entity.id
_entity.type
_entity.pdbx_description
1 polymer ?
#
loop_
_entity_poly.entity_id
_entity_poly.type
_entity_poly.pdbx_seq_one_letter_code
_entity_poly.pdbx_strand_id
1 'polypeptide(L)'
;MSLHLEHLNPEQLAAVTLPDEHALILAGAGSGKTRVLTTRIAWLVKSGRVSPAQLLAVTFTNKAAREMLTRITAMLPLNPRGMW
;
A
#
# COMPACT_ATOMS: atom_id res chain seq x y z
N MET A 1 -4.35 12.38 9.61
CA MET A 1 -4.62 10.95 9.32
C MET A 1 -3.33 10.15 9.48
N SER A 2 -3.30 9.20 10.43
CA SER A 2 -2.13 8.37 10.75
C SER A 2 -2.16 7.05 9.96
N LEU A 3 -0.99 6.48 9.63
CA LEU A 3 -0.90 5.20 8.90
C LEU A 3 -1.00 3.97 9.83
N HIS A 4 -1.11 4.19 11.14
CA HIS A 4 -1.24 3.16 12.17
C HIS A 4 -0.22 2.02 12.01
N LEU A 5 1.05 2.38 11.80
CA LEU A 5 2.15 1.43 11.64
C LEU A 5 2.40 0.63 12.92
N GLU A 6 2.05 1.21 14.08
CA GLU A 6 2.09 0.58 15.40
C GLU A 6 1.22 -0.67 15.52
N HIS A 7 0.26 -0.88 14.61
CA HIS A 7 -0.61 -2.06 14.57
C HIS A 7 -0.16 -3.13 13.57
N LEU A 8 1.07 -3.02 13.04
CA LEU A 8 1.67 -4.03 12.18
C LEU A 8 2.56 -4.94 13.03
N ASN A 9 2.58 -6.24 12.70
CA ASN A 9 3.60 -7.12 13.26
C ASN A 9 4.99 -6.78 12.63
N PRO A 10 6.09 -7.31 13.18
CA PRO A 10 7.43 -6.99 12.68
C PRO A 10 7.63 -7.28 11.19
N GLU A 11 7.10 -8.39 10.67
CA GLU A 11 7.26 -8.77 9.26
C GLU A 11 6.46 -7.85 8.32
N GLN A 12 5.24 -7.47 8.71
CA GLN A 12 4.41 -6.54 7.97
C GLN A 12 5.03 -5.13 7.98
N LEU A 13 5.54 -4.68 9.13
CA LEU A 13 6.22 -3.40 9.24
C LEU A 13 7.45 -3.37 8.33
N ALA A 14 8.29 -4.41 8.40
CA ALA A 14 9.46 -4.54 7.54
C ALA A 14 9.08 -4.50 6.05
N ALA A 15 8.05 -5.24 5.64
CA ALA A 15 7.56 -5.23 4.25
C ALA A 15 7.02 -3.85 3.82
N VAL A 16 6.35 -3.12 4.72
CA VAL A 16 5.85 -1.76 4.44
C VAL A 16 7.01 -0.78 4.25
N THR A 17 8.04 -0.86 5.09
CA THR A 17 9.15 0.11 5.14
C THR A 17 10.41 -0.34 4.37
N LEU A 18 10.32 -1.39 3.54
CA LEU A 18 11.43 -1.82 2.69
C LEU A 18 12.02 -0.64 1.91
N PRO A 19 13.36 -0.58 1.74
CA PRO A 19 14.02 0.46 0.98
C PRO A 19 13.66 0.37 -0.51
N ASP A 20 14.24 1.27 -1.31
CA ASP A 20 13.90 1.44 -2.72
C ASP A 20 14.65 0.39 -3.57
N GLU A 21 14.25 -0.87 -3.40
CA GLU A 21 14.85 -2.06 -4.03
C GLU A 21 13.78 -3.04 -4.53
N HIS A 22 14.19 -3.99 -5.37
CA HIS A 22 13.32 -5.08 -5.79
C HIS A 22 13.12 -6.07 -4.64
N ALA A 23 11.86 -6.39 -4.34
CA ALA A 23 11.52 -7.28 -3.22
C ALA A 23 10.41 -8.26 -3.59
N LEU A 24 10.50 -9.47 -2.99
CA LEU A 24 9.47 -10.51 -3.04
C LEU A 24 8.96 -10.77 -1.62
N ILE A 25 7.65 -10.54 -1.40
CA ILE A 25 7.01 -10.82 -0.12
C ILE A 25 6.24 -12.14 -0.21
N LEU A 26 6.74 -13.18 0.46
CA LEU A 26 6.05 -14.46 0.59
C LEU A 26 5.06 -14.41 1.76
N ALA A 27 3.80 -14.75 1.50
CA ALA A 27 2.73 -14.52 2.46
C ALA A 27 1.58 -15.53 2.34
N GLY A 28 1.33 -16.27 3.43
CA GLY A 28 0.24 -17.24 3.55
C GLY A 28 -1.16 -16.61 3.51
N ALA A 29 -2.20 -17.45 3.44
CA ALA A 29 -3.58 -16.99 3.55
C ALA A 29 -3.81 -16.26 4.89
N GLY A 30 -4.63 -15.22 4.90
CA GLY A 30 -4.95 -14.46 6.13
C GLY A 30 -3.84 -13.56 6.70
N SER A 31 -2.62 -13.56 6.13
CA SER A 31 -1.47 -12.81 6.68
C SER A 31 -1.52 -11.29 6.51
N GLY A 32 -2.60 -10.74 5.95
CA GLY A 32 -2.74 -9.30 5.75
C GLY A 32 -2.07 -8.73 4.49
N LYS A 33 -1.81 -9.54 3.45
CA LYS A 33 -1.21 -9.12 2.17
C LYS A 33 -1.74 -7.78 1.62
N THR A 34 -3.07 -7.65 1.53
CA THR A 34 -3.71 -6.42 1.02
C THR A 34 -3.44 -5.22 1.93
N ARG A 35 -3.47 -5.42 3.26
CA ARG A 35 -3.14 -4.38 4.23
C ARG A 35 -1.68 -3.92 4.02
N VAL A 36 -0.73 -4.84 3.96
CA VAL A 36 0.69 -4.53 3.70
C VAL A 36 0.88 -3.73 2.41
N LEU A 37 0.30 -4.18 1.28
CA LEU A 37 0.45 -3.48 0.00
C LEU A 37 -0.13 -2.07 0.04
N THR A 38 -1.36 -1.91 0.54
CA THR A 38 -2.01 -0.59 0.62
C THR A 38 -1.30 0.34 1.59
N THR A 39 -0.82 -0.17 2.73
CA THR A 39 -0.05 0.61 3.70
C THR A 39 1.33 0.98 3.16
N ARG A 40 2.00 0.11 2.39
CA ARG A 40 3.28 0.45 1.71
C ARG A 40 3.09 1.59 0.72
N ILE A 41 2.06 1.50 -0.14
CA ILE A 41 1.72 2.59 -1.07
C ILE A 41 1.50 3.90 -0.31
N ALA A 42 0.71 3.84 0.76
CA ALA A 42 0.42 5.03 1.56
C ALA A 42 1.67 5.59 2.27
N TRP A 43 2.55 4.72 2.76
CA TRP A 43 3.82 5.08 3.38
C TRP A 43 4.79 5.73 2.39
N LEU A 44 4.94 5.16 1.20
CA LEU A 44 5.78 5.69 0.12
C LEU A 44 5.36 7.11 -0.28
N VAL A 45 4.06 7.35 -0.43
CA VAL A 45 3.54 8.68 -0.76
C VAL A 45 3.68 9.65 0.42
N LYS A 46 3.29 9.23 1.63
CA LYS A 46 3.33 10.11 2.81
C LYS A 46 4.75 10.49 3.22
N SER A 47 5.72 9.61 2.99
CA SER A 47 7.15 9.87 3.24
C SER A 47 7.80 10.72 2.14
N GLY A 48 7.07 11.06 1.06
CA GLY A 48 7.59 11.85 -0.05
C GLY A 48 8.56 11.09 -0.97
N ARG A 49 8.71 9.77 -0.80
CA ARG A 49 9.60 8.94 -1.63
C ARG A 49 9.09 8.80 -3.07
N VAL A 50 7.77 8.82 -3.24
CA VAL A 50 7.13 8.57 -4.55
C VAL A 50 5.88 9.43 -4.67
N SER A 51 5.69 10.10 -5.79
CA SER A 51 4.41 10.74 -6.09
C SER A 51 3.35 9.70 -6.49
N PRO A 52 2.06 9.92 -6.23
CA PRO A 52 1.00 9.00 -6.66
C PRO A 52 1.02 8.69 -8.16
N ALA A 53 1.42 9.65 -9.00
CA ALA A 53 1.49 9.50 -10.45
C ALA A 53 2.63 8.57 -10.93
N GLN A 54 3.58 8.23 -10.05
CA GLN A 54 4.71 7.35 -10.35
C GLN A 54 4.48 5.91 -9.87
N LEU A 55 3.30 5.60 -9.31
CA LEU A 55 2.98 4.28 -8.76
C LEU A 55 2.06 3.50 -9.69
N LEU A 56 2.41 2.25 -9.94
CA LEU A 56 1.54 1.26 -10.58
C LEU A 56 1.30 0.11 -9.59
N ALA A 57 0.03 -0.16 -9.27
CA ALA A 57 -0.39 -1.30 -8.47
C ALA A 57 -1.32 -2.19 -9.30
N VAL A 58 -0.95 -3.45 -9.49
CA VAL A 58 -1.71 -4.41 -10.30
C VAL A 58 -2.25 -5.53 -9.42
N THR A 59 -3.46 -5.98 -9.72
CA THR A 59 -4.10 -7.12 -9.05
C THR A 59 -4.98 -7.87 -10.03
N PHE A 60 -5.36 -9.09 -9.69
CA PHE A 60 -6.06 -10.01 -10.60
C PHE A 60 -7.48 -9.57 -10.98
N THR A 61 -8.15 -8.79 -10.14
CA THR A 61 -9.56 -8.44 -10.38
C THR A 61 -9.82 -6.95 -10.19
N ASN A 62 -10.75 -6.40 -10.99
CA ASN A 62 -11.23 -5.03 -10.84
C ASN A 62 -11.89 -4.77 -9.47
N LYS A 63 -12.43 -5.81 -8.84
CA LYS A 63 -12.97 -5.71 -7.46
C LYS A 63 -11.84 -5.45 -6.47
N ALA A 64 -10.75 -6.21 -6.53
CA ALA A 64 -9.60 -6.01 -5.67
C ALA A 64 -8.93 -4.65 -5.91
N ALA A 65 -8.83 -4.22 -7.17
CA ALA A 65 -8.26 -2.91 -7.51
C ALA A 65 -9.06 -1.77 -6.86
N ARG A 66 -10.39 -1.81 -6.96
CA ARG A 66 -11.29 -0.83 -6.31
C ARG A 66 -11.19 -0.87 -4.80
N GLU A 67 -11.11 -2.06 -4.19
CA GLU A 67 -10.94 -2.18 -2.74
C GLU A 67 -9.61 -1.58 -2.27
N MET A 68 -8.51 -1.86 -2.96
CA MET A 68 -7.20 -1.28 -2.67
C MET A 68 -7.24 0.25 -2.79
N LEU A 69 -7.86 0.77 -3.85
CA LEU A 69 -8.02 2.21 -4.06
C LEU A 69 -8.80 2.86 -2.90
N THR A 70 -9.95 2.29 -2.51
CA THR A 70 -10.76 2.78 -1.39
C THR A 70 -9.94 2.86 -0.10
N ARG A 71 -9.16 1.81 0.22
CA ARG A 71 -8.28 1.78 1.39
C ARG A 71 -7.22 2.87 1.34
N ILE A 72 -6.57 3.06 0.19
CA ILE A 72 -5.53 4.08 0.01
C ILE A 72 -6.13 5.49 0.15
N THR A 73 -7.28 5.77 -0.46
CA THR A 73 -7.97 7.06 -0.34
C THR A 73 -8.48 7.34 1.08
N ALA A 74 -8.67 6.30 1.89
CA ALA A 74 -8.98 6.46 3.31
C ALA A 74 -7.74 6.76 4.17
N MET A 75 -6.52 6.52 3.66
CA MET A 75 -5.26 6.81 4.36
C MET A 75 -4.62 8.13 3.92
N LEU A 76 -4.87 8.55 2.68
CA LEU A 76 -4.28 9.72 2.07
C LEU A 76 -5.35 10.61 1.44
N PRO A 77 -5.22 11.95 1.49
CA PRO A 77 -6.13 12.87 0.81
C PRO A 77 -5.84 12.92 -0.70
N LEU A 78 -5.98 11.78 -1.38
CA LEU A 78 -5.77 11.65 -2.82
C LEU A 78 -7.07 11.82 -3.58
N ASN A 79 -7.01 12.46 -4.75
CA ASN A 79 -8.10 12.45 -5.72
C ASN A 79 -7.94 11.23 -6.64
N PRO A 80 -8.78 10.18 -6.50
CA PRO A 80 -8.63 8.96 -7.28
C PRO A 80 -8.97 9.14 -8.77
N ARG A 81 -9.56 10.26 -9.21
CA ARG A 81 -9.99 10.46 -10.60
C ARG A 81 -8.84 10.45 -11.62
N GLY A 82 -7.60 10.70 -11.19
CA GLY A 82 -6.41 10.68 -12.05
C GLY A 82 -5.58 9.38 -11.99
N MET A 83 -6.08 8.33 -11.33
CA MET A 83 -5.34 7.08 -11.08
C MET A 83 -5.80 5.90 -11.95
N TRP A 84 -6.38 6.17 -13.13
CA TRP A 84 -6.90 5.17 -14.08
C TRP A 84 -6.16 5.26 -15.40
#